data_AF-T1H5A9-F1
#
_entry.id   AF-T1H5A9-F1
#
_cell.length_a   1.000
_cell.length_b   1.000
_cell.length_c   1.000
_cell.angle_alpha   90.00
_cell.angle_beta   90.00
_cell.angle_gamma   90.00
#
_symmetry.space_group_name_H-M   'P 1'
#
loop_
_entity.id
_entity.type
_entity.pdbx_description
1 polymer ?
#
loop_
_entity_poly.entity_id
_entity_poly.type
_entity_poly.pdbx_seq_one_letter_code
_entity_poly.pdbx_strand_id
1 'polypeptide(L)'
;MAGATLFERAQQISSTNREEGISLLNKIVREQEVAANDDELIRIKEQGILQLGELYKQEGKAKELADLIKVTRPFLSLISKAKAAKLVRSLVDLFLDLEAGTGIEVQLCKECIEWAKQEKRTFLRQSLEARLIALYFDTGLYSEALTLGGQLLKELKKLDDKNLLVEVQLLESKTYHALSNLPKARAALTSARTTANAIYCPPKMQSALDLQSGILHAAD
;
A
#
# COMPACT_ATOMS: atom_id res chain seq x y z
N MET A 1 17.72 -18.63 18.84
CA MET A 1 17.17 -20.00 18.67
C MET A 1 15.73 -20.17 19.17
N ALA A 2 15.33 -19.60 20.33
CA ALA A 2 13.95 -19.70 20.81
C ALA A 2 12.91 -18.96 19.92
N GLY A 3 13.26 -17.81 19.34
CA GLY A 3 12.34 -17.06 18.45
C GLY A 3 12.05 -17.76 17.12
N ALA A 4 13.06 -18.38 16.50
CA ALA A 4 12.91 -19.09 15.23
C ALA A 4 12.03 -20.34 15.37
N THR A 5 12.23 -21.11 16.45
CA THR A 5 11.45 -22.32 16.74
C THR A 5 9.99 -22.00 17.08
N LEU A 6 9.72 -20.87 17.76
CA LEU A 6 8.35 -20.40 17.99
C LEU A 6 7.65 -19.94 16.70
N PHE A 7 8.38 -19.29 15.80
CA PHE A 7 7.85 -18.86 14.51
C PHE A 7 7.54 -20.05 13.59
N GLU A 8 8.43 -21.03 13.48
CA GLU A 8 8.19 -22.26 12.72
C GLU A 8 6.98 -23.03 13.28
N ARG A 9 6.87 -23.09 14.61
CA ARG A 9 5.70 -23.69 15.27
C ARG A 9 4.41 -22.91 14.98
N ALA A 10 4.45 -21.58 14.98
CA ALA A 10 3.31 -20.75 14.61
C ALA A 10 2.91 -20.94 13.15
N GLN A 11 3.88 -21.10 12.24
CA GLN A 11 3.63 -21.46 10.83
C GLN A 11 2.94 -22.81 10.69
N GLN A 12 3.45 -23.85 11.34
CA GLN A 12 2.86 -25.19 11.28
C GLN A 12 1.48 -25.25 11.94
N ILE A 13 1.26 -24.50 13.02
CA ILE A 13 -0.06 -24.46 13.67
C ILE A 13 -1.03 -23.64 12.82
N SER A 14 -0.62 -22.57 12.16
CA SER A 14 -1.52 -21.76 11.31
C SER A 14 -2.14 -22.54 10.15
N SER A 15 -1.52 -23.63 9.68
CA SER A 15 -2.10 -24.53 8.68
C SER A 15 -3.11 -25.53 9.24
N THR A 16 -3.05 -25.81 10.55
CA THR A 16 -3.86 -26.85 11.22
C THR A 16 -4.97 -26.25 12.09
N ASN A 17 -4.68 -25.17 12.81
CA ASN A 17 -5.59 -24.40 13.66
C ASN A 17 -5.25 -22.90 13.56
N ARG A 18 -6.05 -22.16 12.80
CA ARG A 18 -5.79 -20.74 12.48
C ARG A 18 -5.90 -19.82 13.70
N GLU A 19 -6.83 -20.08 14.62
CA GLU A 19 -7.01 -19.28 15.83
C GLU A 19 -5.82 -19.38 16.78
N GLU A 20 -5.29 -20.60 16.98
CA GLU A 20 -4.08 -20.80 17.78
C GLU A 20 -2.85 -20.17 17.12
N GLY A 21 -2.73 -20.25 15.79
CA GLY A 21 -1.69 -19.59 15.02
C GLY A 21 -1.71 -18.07 15.19
N ILE A 22 -2.90 -17.45 15.13
CA ILE A 22 -3.11 -16.02 15.38
C ILE A 22 -2.71 -15.65 16.81
N SER A 23 -3.04 -16.47 17.81
CA SER A 23 -2.67 -16.20 19.20
C SER A 23 -1.15 -16.20 19.42
N LEU A 24 -0.44 -17.15 18.81
CA LEU A 24 1.02 -17.29 18.91
C LEU A 24 1.74 -16.16 18.17
N LEU A 25 1.27 -15.82 16.96
CA LEU A 25 1.81 -14.70 16.19
C LEU A 25 1.55 -13.36 16.89
N ASN A 26 0.38 -13.16 17.51
CA ASN A 26 0.13 -11.97 18.32
C ASN A 26 1.11 -11.83 19.47
N LYS A 27 1.46 -12.93 20.17
CA LYS A 27 2.48 -12.92 21.23
C LYS A 27 3.85 -12.53 20.68
N ILE A 28 4.27 -13.10 19.55
CA ILE A 28 5.54 -12.76 18.90
C ILE A 28 5.58 -11.28 18.50
N VAL A 29 4.47 -10.75 17.95
CA VAL A 29 4.42 -9.36 17.48
C VAL A 29 4.35 -8.36 18.64
N ARG A 30 3.54 -8.64 19.68
CA ARG A 30 3.26 -7.71 20.79
C ARG A 30 4.22 -7.81 21.97
N GLU A 31 4.61 -9.02 22.36
CA GLU A 31 5.32 -9.27 23.63
C GLU A 31 6.83 -9.45 23.44
N GLN A 32 7.28 -9.79 22.23
CA GLN A 32 8.71 -9.98 22.00
C GLN A 32 9.43 -8.64 21.81
N GLU A 33 10.08 -8.17 22.88
CA GLU A 33 11.06 -7.09 22.80
C GLU A 33 12.22 -7.54 21.91
N VAL A 34 12.43 -6.82 20.82
CA VAL A 34 13.54 -7.08 19.89
C VAL A 34 14.62 -6.06 20.18
N ALA A 35 15.76 -6.51 20.70
CA ALA A 35 16.94 -5.68 20.81
C ALA A 35 17.37 -5.23 19.41
N ALA A 36 17.77 -3.96 19.27
CA ALA A 36 18.10 -3.35 17.98
C ALA A 36 19.26 -4.04 17.21
N ASN A 37 19.98 -4.96 17.85
CA ASN A 37 21.18 -5.60 17.32
C ASN A 37 20.96 -7.07 16.90
N ASP A 38 19.73 -7.61 17.06
CA ASP A 38 19.42 -8.99 16.70
C ASP A 38 18.71 -9.04 15.34
N ASP A 39 19.50 -9.06 14.27
CA ASP A 39 19.03 -9.08 12.88
C ASP A 39 18.11 -10.28 12.59
N GLU A 40 18.33 -11.42 13.27
CA GLU A 40 17.53 -12.62 13.06
C GLU A 40 16.14 -12.46 13.70
N LEU A 41 16.07 -11.95 14.93
CA LEU A 41 14.78 -11.65 15.57
C LEU A 41 14.00 -10.55 14.84
N ILE A 42 14.68 -9.54 14.30
CA ILE A 42 14.06 -8.51 13.46
C ILE A 42 13.42 -9.16 12.23
N ARG A 43 14.13 -10.08 11.57
CA ARG A 43 13.63 -10.78 10.38
C ARG A 43 12.43 -11.69 10.70
N ILE A 44 12.50 -12.44 11.79
CA ILE A 44 11.41 -13.29 12.25
C ILE A 44 10.18 -12.45 12.58
N LYS A 45 10.35 -11.31 13.25
CA LYS A 45 9.25 -10.41 13.58
C LYS A 45 8.63 -9.76 12.35
N GLU A 46 9.44 -9.36 11.37
CA GLU A 46 8.96 -8.85 10.06
C GLU A 46 8.08 -9.89 9.35
N GLN A 47 8.54 -11.15 9.29
CA GLN A 47 7.77 -12.24 8.69
C GLN A 47 6.50 -12.57 9.49
N GLY A 48 6.58 -12.57 10.83
CA GLY A 48 5.43 -12.77 11.71
C GLY A 48 4.34 -11.72 11.54
N ILE A 49 4.71 -10.46 11.37
CA ILE A 49 3.76 -9.37 11.11
C ILE A 49 3.01 -9.60 9.79
N LEU A 50 3.73 -9.92 8.71
CA LEU A 50 3.12 -10.17 7.40
C LEU A 50 2.20 -11.39 7.42
N GLN A 51 2.65 -12.49 8.05
CA GLN A 51 1.85 -13.70 8.14
C GLN A 51 0.60 -13.49 9.00
N LEU A 52 0.71 -12.75 10.11
CA LEU A 52 -0.45 -12.40 10.93
C LEU A 52 -1.43 -11.51 10.15
N GLY A 53 -0.92 -10.57 9.36
CA GLY A 53 -1.76 -9.73 8.50
C GLY A 53 -2.50 -10.55 7.43
N GLU A 54 -1.83 -11.53 6.83
CA GLU A 54 -2.43 -12.46 5.86
C GLU A 54 -3.52 -13.33 6.51
N LEU A 55 -3.29 -13.84 7.73
CA LEU A 55 -4.31 -14.60 8.47
C LEU A 55 -5.53 -13.75 8.80
N TYR A 56 -5.33 -12.49 9.22
CA TYR A 56 -6.45 -11.57 9.43
C TYR A 56 -7.23 -11.28 8.16
N LYS A 57 -6.54 -11.16 7.01
CA LYS A 57 -7.20 -11.04 5.71
C LYS A 57 -8.05 -12.27 5.40
N GLN A 58 -7.50 -13.47 5.56
CA GLN A 58 -8.21 -14.72 5.27
C GLN A 58 -9.43 -14.96 6.16
N GLU A 59 -9.39 -14.49 7.41
CA GLU A 59 -10.51 -14.60 8.35
C GLU A 59 -11.48 -13.41 8.30
N GLY A 60 -11.23 -12.41 7.45
CA GLY A 60 -12.09 -11.22 7.33
C GLY A 60 -12.01 -10.27 8.54
N LYS A 61 -10.95 -10.34 9.33
CA LYS A 61 -10.75 -9.59 10.57
C LYS A 61 -10.17 -8.19 10.31
N ALA A 62 -10.99 -7.32 9.71
CA ALA A 62 -10.57 -5.98 9.29
C ALA A 62 -10.07 -5.11 10.47
N LYS A 63 -10.79 -5.10 11.60
CA LYS A 63 -10.44 -4.25 12.76
C LYS A 63 -9.10 -4.64 13.34
N GLU A 64 -8.86 -5.94 13.48
CA GLU A 64 -7.64 -6.52 14.00
C GLU A 64 -6.45 -6.23 13.08
N LEU A 65 -6.67 -6.23 11.76
CA LEU A 65 -5.64 -5.84 10.79
C LEU A 65 -5.30 -4.34 10.84
N ALA A 66 -6.30 -3.47 11.01
CA ALA A 66 -6.07 -2.04 11.22
C ALA A 66 -5.30 -1.78 12.53
N ASP A 67 -5.65 -2.49 13.60
CA ASP A 67 -4.95 -2.40 14.88
C ASP A 67 -3.51 -2.94 14.77
N LEU A 68 -3.27 -4.01 13.99
CA LEU A 68 -1.94 -4.53 13.72
C LEU A 68 -1.03 -3.47 13.09
N ILE A 69 -1.53 -2.69 12.14
CA ILE A 69 -0.77 -1.58 11.52
C ILE A 69 -0.36 -0.53 12.56
N LYS A 70 -1.21 -0.26 13.57
CA LYS A 70 -0.90 0.69 14.64
C LYS A 70 0.13 0.13 15.63
N VAL A 71 -0.07 -1.12 16.05
CA VAL A 71 0.80 -1.84 17.00
C VAL A 71 2.21 -2.02 16.46
N THR A 72 2.37 -2.14 15.14
CA THR A 72 3.67 -2.35 14.50
C THR A 72 4.49 -1.07 14.33
N ARG A 73 3.91 0.14 14.52
CA ARG A 73 4.61 1.43 14.34
C ARG A 73 5.91 1.56 15.14
N PRO A 74 6.00 1.18 16.43
CA PRO A 74 7.25 1.23 17.18
C PRO A 74 8.33 0.33 16.58
N PHE A 75 7.95 -0.86 16.08
CA PHE A 75 8.88 -1.79 15.42
C PHE A 75 9.44 -1.22 14.10
N LEU A 76 8.66 -0.43 13.36
CA LEU A 76 9.10 0.20 12.10
C LEU A 76 10.27 1.18 12.27
N SER A 77 10.55 1.64 13.50
CA SER A 77 11.69 2.49 13.81
C SER A 77 12.98 1.70 14.05
N LEU A 78 12.89 0.38 14.26
CA LEU A 78 14.04 -0.52 14.43
C LEU A 78 14.62 -1.03 13.11
N ILE A 79 13.88 -0.86 12.00
CA ILE A 79 14.28 -1.33 10.66
C ILE A 79 14.57 -0.17 9.71
N SER A 80 15.24 -0.46 8.59
CA SER A 80 15.51 0.56 7.58
C SER A 80 14.23 1.17 7.02
N LYS A 81 14.28 2.45 6.63
CA LYS A 81 13.14 3.18 6.06
C LYS A 81 12.52 2.46 4.87
N ALA A 82 13.34 1.81 4.04
CA ALA A 82 12.89 1.03 2.88
C ALA A 82 12.11 -0.23 3.29
N LYS A 83 12.62 -1.00 4.26
CA LYS A 83 11.92 -2.20 4.78
C LYS A 83 10.60 -1.82 5.45
N ALA A 84 10.61 -0.77 6.28
CA ALA A 84 9.39 -0.26 6.90
C ALA A 84 8.35 0.19 5.87
N ALA A 85 8.79 0.90 4.81
CA ALA A 85 7.88 1.31 3.76
C ALA A 85 7.27 0.11 3.03
N LYS A 86 8.06 -0.93 2.74
CA LYS A 86 7.56 -2.18 2.15
C LYS A 86 6.54 -2.86 3.07
N LEU A 87 6.85 -3.00 4.35
CA LEU A 87 5.98 -3.64 5.34
C LEU A 87 4.63 -2.92 5.48
N VAL A 88 4.64 -1.60 5.63
CA VAL A 88 3.41 -0.80 5.75
C VAL A 88 2.56 -0.89 4.48
N ARG A 89 3.17 -0.76 3.29
CA ARG A 89 2.44 -0.93 2.02
C ARG A 89 1.77 -2.29 1.93
N SER A 90 2.51 -3.37 2.21
CA SER A 90 1.95 -4.72 2.17
C SER A 90 0.78 -4.89 3.14
N LEU A 91 0.85 -4.38 4.36
CA LEU A 91 -0.27 -4.45 5.30
C LEU A 91 -1.49 -3.63 4.86
N VAL A 92 -1.26 -2.44 4.30
CA VAL A 92 -2.34 -1.61 3.75
C VAL A 92 -2.98 -2.29 2.55
N ASP A 93 -2.20 -2.87 1.64
CA ASP A 93 -2.74 -3.60 0.49
C ASP A 93 -3.57 -4.81 0.93
N LEU A 94 -3.10 -5.59 1.92
CA LEU A 94 -3.87 -6.68 2.52
C LEU A 94 -5.21 -6.20 3.12
N PHE A 95 -5.21 -5.01 3.72
CA PHE A 95 -6.43 -4.41 4.29
C PHE A 95 -7.41 -3.96 3.21
N LEU A 96 -6.92 -3.31 2.14
CA LEU A 96 -7.76 -2.82 1.05
C LEU A 96 -8.35 -3.96 0.20
N ASP A 97 -7.62 -5.07 0.06
CA ASP A 97 -8.10 -6.27 -0.64
C ASP A 97 -9.20 -7.04 0.12
N LEU A 98 -9.46 -6.69 1.39
CA LEU A 98 -10.45 -7.37 2.21
C LEU A 98 -11.89 -7.03 1.77
N GLU A 99 -12.07 -6.09 0.82
CA GLU A 99 -13.35 -5.59 0.31
C GLU A 99 -14.38 -5.39 1.44
N ALA A 100 -13.91 -4.91 2.59
CA ALA A 100 -14.68 -4.96 3.83
C ALA A 100 -15.93 -4.07 3.76
N GLY A 101 -16.03 -3.16 2.77
CA GLY A 101 -17.19 -2.30 2.56
C GLY A 101 -17.50 -1.41 3.76
N THR A 102 -16.53 -1.25 4.68
CA THR A 102 -16.75 -0.66 6.00
C THR A 102 -16.62 0.86 6.00
N GLY A 103 -16.16 1.48 4.91
CA GLY A 103 -15.83 2.90 4.86
C GLY A 103 -14.62 3.30 5.72
N ILE A 104 -13.97 2.34 6.39
CA ILE A 104 -12.81 2.54 7.27
C ILE A 104 -11.52 2.68 6.45
N GLU A 105 -11.50 2.18 5.21
CA GLU A 105 -10.34 2.17 4.31
C GLU A 105 -9.73 3.56 4.08
N VAL A 106 -10.57 4.54 3.75
CA VAL A 106 -10.14 5.93 3.54
C VAL A 106 -9.55 6.50 4.83
N GLN A 107 -10.17 6.23 5.97
CA GLN A 107 -9.72 6.73 7.27
C GLN A 107 -8.35 6.11 7.63
N LEU A 108 -8.19 4.80 7.45
CA LEU A 108 -6.93 4.11 7.72
C LEU A 108 -5.79 4.64 6.84
N CYS A 109 -6.04 4.85 5.53
CA CYS A 109 -5.06 5.44 4.63
C CYS A 109 -4.66 6.85 5.09
N LYS A 110 -5.63 7.70 5.47
CA LYS A 110 -5.36 9.05 6.01
C LYS A 110 -4.53 8.99 7.29
N GLU A 111 -4.85 8.09 8.22
CA GLU A 111 -4.07 7.88 9.45
C GLU A 111 -2.63 7.43 9.17
N CYS A 112 -2.42 6.56 8.17
CA CYS A 112 -1.10 6.10 7.78
C CYS A 112 -0.28 7.20 7.09
N ILE A 113 -0.91 8.03 6.26
CA ILE A 113 -0.30 9.20 5.61
C ILE A 113 0.13 10.22 6.67
N GLU A 114 -0.73 10.50 7.65
CA GLU A 114 -0.45 11.44 8.72
C GLU A 114 0.72 10.96 9.59
N TRP A 115 0.73 9.68 9.94
CA TRP A 115 1.89 9.08 10.61
C TRP A 115 3.17 9.19 9.77
N ALA A 116 3.11 8.92 8.46
CA ALA A 116 4.26 9.05 7.57
C ALA A 116 4.76 10.50 7.46
N LYS A 117 3.88 11.51 7.57
CA LYS A 117 4.25 12.92 7.66
C LYS A 117 4.98 13.24 8.96
N GLN A 118 4.44 12.80 10.10
CA GLN A 118 5.04 13.01 11.42
C GLN A 118 6.44 12.40 11.53
N GLU A 119 6.61 11.19 10.99
CA GLU A 119 7.88 10.46 10.95
C GLU A 119 8.84 10.93 9.84
N LYS A 120 8.45 11.95 9.05
CA LYS A 120 9.24 12.47 7.91
C LYS A 120 9.64 11.38 6.91
N ARG A 121 8.73 10.43 6.63
CA ARG A 121 8.89 9.31 5.70
C ARG A 121 8.30 9.65 4.33
N THR A 122 8.92 10.57 3.58
CA THR A 122 8.39 11.15 2.34
C THR A 122 8.00 10.13 1.27
N PHE A 123 8.87 9.17 0.94
CA PHE A 123 8.57 8.15 -0.09
C PHE A 123 7.42 7.22 0.32
N LEU A 124 7.29 6.90 1.61
CA LEU A 124 6.18 6.11 2.11
C LEU A 124 4.88 6.91 2.01
N ARG A 125 4.91 8.18 2.44
CA ARG A 125 3.76 9.10 2.33
C ARG A 125 3.26 9.19 0.89
N GLN A 126 4.15 9.45 -0.07
CA GLN A 126 3.79 9.60 -1.49
C GLN A 126 3.18 8.31 -2.06
N SER A 127 3.74 7.16 -1.70
CA SER A 127 3.19 5.86 -2.10
C SER A 127 1.82 5.58 -1.47
N LEU A 128 1.61 5.97 -0.19
CA LEU A 128 0.30 5.85 0.47
C LEU A 128 -0.72 6.83 -0.12
N GLU A 129 -0.30 8.03 -0.51
CA GLU A 129 -1.15 9.00 -1.21
C GLU A 129 -1.57 8.48 -2.59
N ALA A 130 -0.66 7.87 -3.35
CA ALA A 130 -1.00 7.21 -4.62
C ALA A 130 -2.03 6.09 -4.42
N ARG A 131 -1.87 5.27 -3.36
CA ARG A 131 -2.84 4.23 -3.01
C ARG A 131 -4.20 4.81 -2.60
N LEU A 132 -4.21 5.92 -1.86
CA LEU A 132 -5.44 6.63 -1.49
C LEU A 132 -6.14 7.23 -2.72
N ILE A 133 -5.41 7.72 -3.71
CA ILE A 133 -6.00 8.19 -4.99
C ILE A 133 -6.67 7.01 -5.72
N ALA A 134 -6.03 5.85 -5.78
CA ALA A 134 -6.64 4.66 -6.35
C ALA A 134 -7.93 4.27 -5.61
N LEU A 135 -7.91 4.28 -4.27
CA LEU A 135 -9.09 4.02 -3.46
C LEU A 135 -10.22 5.03 -3.70
N TYR A 136 -9.90 6.32 -3.84
CA TYR A 136 -10.89 7.34 -4.19
C TYR A 136 -11.50 7.12 -5.57
N PHE A 137 -10.70 6.64 -6.54
CA PHE A 137 -11.21 6.28 -7.85
C PHE A 137 -12.17 5.09 -7.76
N ASP A 138 -11.79 4.03 -7.05
CA ASP A 138 -12.59 2.80 -6.91
C ASP A 138 -13.90 3.06 -6.15
N THR A 139 -13.91 4.02 -5.20
CA THR A 139 -15.10 4.41 -4.42
C THR A 139 -15.94 5.51 -5.09
N GLY A 140 -15.56 6.00 -6.26
CA GLY A 140 -16.28 7.06 -6.99
C GLY A 140 -16.08 8.49 -6.43
N LEU A 141 -15.16 8.69 -5.50
CA LEU A 141 -14.79 10.00 -4.92
C LEU A 141 -13.82 10.78 -5.84
N TYR A 142 -14.24 11.01 -7.09
CA TYR A 142 -13.37 11.55 -8.14
C TYR A 142 -12.81 12.95 -7.86
N SER A 143 -13.57 13.82 -7.19
CA SER A 143 -13.11 15.17 -6.85
C SER A 143 -11.98 15.17 -5.82
N GLU A 144 -12.02 14.25 -4.85
CA GLU A 144 -10.94 14.07 -3.87
C GLU A 144 -9.71 13.46 -4.51
N ALA A 145 -9.89 12.46 -5.40
CA ALA A 145 -8.82 11.86 -6.20
C ALA A 145 -8.05 12.91 -7.02
N LEU A 146 -8.74 13.79 -7.76
CA LEU A 146 -8.09 14.84 -8.55
C LEU A 146 -7.37 15.87 -7.68
N THR A 147 -7.95 16.22 -6.53
CA THR A 147 -7.34 17.20 -5.61
C THR A 147 -6.03 16.66 -5.04
N LEU A 148 -6.03 15.43 -4.53
CA LEU A 148 -4.85 14.78 -3.98
C LEU A 148 -3.82 14.46 -5.08
N GLY A 149 -4.27 13.96 -6.24
CA GLY A 149 -3.43 13.70 -7.40
C GLY A 149 -2.71 14.95 -7.90
N GLY A 150 -3.41 16.08 -8.02
CA GLY A 150 -2.81 17.35 -8.42
C GLY A 150 -1.74 17.86 -7.44
N GLN A 151 -1.89 17.61 -6.14
CA GLN A 151 -0.86 17.92 -5.14
C GLN A 151 0.35 17.00 -5.29
N LEU A 152 0.12 15.68 -5.34
CA LEU A 152 1.17 14.67 -5.45
C LEU A 152 1.98 14.81 -6.75
N LEU A 153 1.33 15.08 -7.88
CA LEU A 153 2.01 15.29 -9.17
C LEU A 153 2.97 16.49 -9.16
N LYS A 154 2.66 17.57 -8.41
CA LYS A 154 3.59 18.71 -8.28
C LYS A 154 4.87 18.33 -7.55
N GLU A 155 4.80 17.37 -6.64
CA GLU A 155 5.96 16.82 -5.95
C GLU A 155 6.71 15.82 -6.83
N LEU A 156 6.02 14.82 -7.37
CA LEU A 156 6.62 13.73 -8.14
C LEU A 156 7.33 14.22 -9.41
N LYS A 157 6.85 15.29 -10.06
CA LYS A 157 7.54 15.91 -11.21
C LYS A 157 8.93 16.48 -10.87
N LYS A 158 9.23 16.69 -9.59
CA LYS A 158 10.53 17.19 -9.11
C LYS A 158 11.45 16.07 -8.63
N LEU A 159 10.98 14.82 -8.68
CA LEU A 159 11.67 13.63 -8.19
C LEU A 159 11.97 12.67 -9.35
N ASP A 160 12.88 11.73 -9.13
CA ASP A 160 13.32 10.76 -10.14
C ASP A 160 12.51 9.44 -10.14
N ASP A 161 11.57 9.27 -9.19
CA ASP A 161 10.69 8.09 -9.16
C ASP A 161 9.59 8.18 -10.23
N LYS A 162 9.99 7.90 -11.47
CA LYS A 162 9.12 7.93 -12.64
C LYS A 162 8.07 6.82 -12.63
N ASN A 163 8.30 5.71 -11.93
CA ASN A 163 7.31 4.63 -11.84
C ASN A 163 6.06 5.14 -11.11
N LEU A 164 6.23 5.75 -9.94
CA LEU A 164 5.11 6.30 -9.18
C LEU A 164 4.45 7.48 -9.93
N LEU A 165 5.24 8.28 -10.65
CA LEU A 165 4.70 9.38 -11.47
C LEU A 165 3.76 8.87 -12.56
N VAL A 166 4.14 7.83 -13.31
CA VAL A 166 3.29 7.22 -14.35
C VAL A 166 1.99 6.67 -13.76
N GLU A 167 2.07 6.01 -12.60
CA GLU A 167 0.89 5.46 -11.92
C GLU A 167 -0.13 6.54 -11.56
N VAL A 168 0.32 7.66 -10.98
CA VAL A 168 -0.56 8.77 -10.59
C VAL A 168 -1.12 9.50 -11.83
N GLN A 169 -0.33 9.67 -12.89
CA GLN A 169 -0.82 10.26 -14.15
C GLN A 169 -1.87 9.37 -14.83
N LEU A 170 -1.69 8.05 -14.78
CA LEU A 170 -2.69 7.10 -15.29
C LEU A 170 -3.99 7.16 -14.48
N LEU A 171 -3.91 7.22 -13.15
CA LEU A 171 -5.07 7.42 -12.28
C LEU A 171 -5.78 8.74 -12.56
N GLU A 172 -5.03 9.82 -12.81
CA GLU A 172 -5.59 11.11 -13.22
C GLU A 172 -6.36 10.99 -14.55
N SER A 173 -5.80 10.28 -15.54
CA SER A 173 -6.48 10.02 -16.82
C SER A 173 -7.79 9.25 -16.64
N LYS A 174 -7.76 8.16 -15.84
CA LYS A 174 -8.95 7.36 -15.51
C LYS A 174 -10.01 8.19 -14.80
N THR A 175 -9.61 9.02 -13.85
CA THR A 175 -10.52 9.86 -13.06
C THR A 175 -11.18 10.94 -13.93
N TYR A 176 -10.43 11.61 -14.82
CA TYR A 176 -11.02 12.56 -15.76
C TYR A 176 -11.96 11.89 -16.76
N HIS A 177 -11.64 10.68 -17.21
CA HIS A 177 -12.53 9.91 -18.08
C HIS A 177 -13.85 9.56 -17.39
N ALA A 178 -13.79 9.13 -16.12
CA ALA A 178 -14.98 8.84 -15.32
C ALA A 178 -15.89 10.08 -15.12
N LEU A 179 -15.30 11.28 -15.11
CA LEU A 179 -16.02 12.56 -15.09
C LEU A 179 -16.41 13.08 -16.50
N SER A 180 -16.31 12.24 -17.53
CA SER A 180 -16.58 12.59 -18.93
C SER A 180 -15.74 13.75 -19.49
N ASN A 181 -14.60 14.06 -18.87
CA ASN A 181 -13.69 15.11 -19.32
C ASN A 181 -12.62 14.53 -20.26
N LEU A 182 -13.02 14.18 -21.48
CA LEU A 182 -12.14 13.56 -22.48
C LEU A 182 -10.88 14.38 -22.81
N PRO A 183 -10.94 15.72 -22.99
CA PRO A 183 -9.73 16.50 -23.30
C PRO A 183 -8.67 16.38 -22.22
N LYS A 184 -9.05 16.46 -20.94
CA LYS A 184 -8.10 16.31 -19.81
C LYS A 184 -7.66 14.86 -19.62
N ALA A 185 -8.55 13.89 -19.82
CA ALA A 185 -8.20 12.49 -19.75
C ALA A 185 -7.12 12.11 -20.77
N ARG A 186 -7.23 12.61 -22.00
CA ARG A 186 -6.22 12.44 -23.06
C ARG A 186 -4.91 13.12 -22.71
N ALA A 187 -4.95 14.38 -22.27
CA ALA A 187 -3.75 15.11 -21.87
C ALA A 187 -2.96 14.40 -20.74
N ALA A 188 -3.67 13.88 -19.74
CA ALA A 188 -3.08 13.10 -18.66
C ALA A 188 -2.47 11.78 -19.17
N LEU A 189 -3.16 11.05 -20.07
CA LEU A 189 -2.62 9.83 -20.67
C LEU A 189 -1.39 10.08 -21.55
N THR A 190 -1.39 11.15 -22.35
CA THR A 190 -0.21 11.56 -23.12
C THR A 190 0.98 11.81 -22.20
N SER A 191 0.76 12.53 -21.09
CA SER A 191 1.80 12.76 -20.09
C SER A 191 2.31 11.45 -19.49
N ALA A 192 1.41 10.53 -19.13
CA ALA A 192 1.77 9.21 -18.60
C ALA A 192 2.63 8.41 -19.59
N ARG A 193 2.25 8.38 -20.88
CA ARG A 193 3.01 7.67 -21.92
C ARG A 193 4.38 8.30 -22.18
N THR A 194 4.48 9.63 -22.16
CA THR A 194 5.78 10.32 -22.30
C THR A 194 6.71 9.96 -21.14
N THR A 195 6.21 9.95 -19.90
CA THR A 195 7.01 9.53 -18.74
C THR A 195 7.36 8.05 -18.79
N ALA A 196 6.43 7.20 -19.22
CA ALA A 196 6.62 5.75 -19.38
C ALA A 196 7.72 5.42 -20.39
N ASN A 197 7.84 6.17 -21.49
CA ASN A 197 8.90 5.98 -22.49
C ASN A 197 10.31 6.24 -21.93
N ALA A 198 10.43 6.96 -20.81
CA ALA A 198 11.72 7.25 -20.18
C ALA A 198 12.17 6.16 -19.18
N ILE A 199 11.40 5.07 -19.02
CA ILE A 199 11.68 3.97 -18.12
C ILE A 199 11.38 2.62 -18.78
N TYR A 200 12.00 1.55 -18.29
CA TYR A 200 11.57 0.20 -18.62
C TYR A 200 10.30 -0.13 -17.82
N CYS A 201 9.14 0.15 -18.43
CA CYS A 201 7.86 -0.08 -17.78
C CYS A 201 7.61 -1.57 -17.52
N PRO A 202 7.16 -1.95 -16.32
CA PRO A 202 6.77 -3.32 -16.05
C PRO A 202 5.52 -3.70 -16.89
N PRO A 203 5.36 -4.97 -17.30
CA PRO A 203 4.27 -5.39 -18.19
C PRO A 203 2.87 -5.00 -17.73
N LYS A 204 2.60 -5.07 -16.40
CA LYS A 204 1.32 -4.65 -15.83
C LYS A 204 1.03 -3.16 -16.06
N MET A 205 2.00 -2.29 -15.84
CA MET A 205 1.84 -0.84 -16.04
C MET A 205 1.66 -0.52 -17.52
N GLN A 206 2.45 -1.15 -18.41
CA GLN A 206 2.31 -0.99 -19.85
C GLN A 206 0.91 -1.41 -20.33
N SER A 207 0.43 -2.57 -19.90
CA SER A 207 -0.91 -3.05 -20.26
C SER A 207 -2.02 -2.10 -19.82
N ALA A 208 -1.86 -1.44 -18.67
CA ALA A 208 -2.84 -0.49 -18.16
C ALA A 208 -2.85 0.83 -18.94
N LEU A 209 -1.69 1.28 -19.43
CA LEU A 209 -1.57 2.44 -20.33
C LEU A 209 -2.25 2.14 -21.68
N ASP A 210 -1.99 0.95 -22.24
CA ASP A 210 -2.54 0.54 -23.52
C ASP A 210 -4.07 0.38 -23.45
N LEU A 211 -4.58 -0.23 -22.36
CA LEU A 211 -6.00 -0.35 -22.09
C LEU A 211 -6.68 1.03 -22.00
N GLN A 212 -6.10 1.95 -21.24
CA GLN A 212 -6.66 3.31 -21.12
C GLN A 212 -6.64 4.04 -22.46
N SER A 213 -5.61 3.83 -23.29
CA SER A 213 -5.59 4.35 -24.67
C SER A 213 -6.75 3.81 -25.49
N GLY A 214 -7.00 2.50 -25.44
CA GLY A 214 -8.12 1.87 -26.12
C GLY A 214 -9.48 2.44 -25.69
N ILE A 215 -9.69 2.61 -24.38
CA ILE A 215 -10.91 3.21 -23.82
C ILE A 215 -11.12 4.65 -24.34
N LEU A 216 -10.07 5.48 -24.32
CA LEU A 216 -10.19 6.88 -24.75
C LEU A 216 -10.34 7.05 -26.27
N HIS A 217 -9.85 6.11 -27.08
CA HIS A 217 -10.06 6.07 -28.53
C HIS A 217 -11.46 5.56 -28.89
N ALA A 218 -12.02 4.63 -28.10
CA ALA A 218 -13.38 4.14 -28.31
C ALA A 218 -14.46 5.14 -27.86
N ALA A 219 -14.09 6.12 -27.03
CA ALA A 219 -14.97 7.17 -26.54
C ALA A 219 -14.98 8.44 -27.44
N ASP A 220 -14.25 8.45 -28.56
CA ASP A 220 -14.42 9.40 -29.66
C ASP A 220 -15.66 9.07 -30.50
#